data_AF-A0A9N7UVA8-F1
#
_entry.id   AF-A0A9N7UVA8-F1
#
_cell.length_a   1.000
_cell.length_b   1.000
_cell.length_c   1.000
_cell.angle_alpha   90.00
_cell.angle_beta   90.00
_cell.angle_gamma   90.00
#
_symmetry.space_group_name_H-M   'P 1'
#
loop_
_entity.id
_entity.type
_entity.pdbx_description
1 polymer ?
#
loop_
_entity_poly.entity_id
_entity_poly.type
_entity_poly.pdbx_seq_one_letter_code
_entity_poly.pdbx_strand_id
1 'polypeptide(L)'
;MERVKQELDVMKARLSSTQLSLAEKEGHLTALRAERRKHLEEVLEMKQEALLAAISEKDANIALLELSSSKKKKTQEEVASLKREKDSLVQQLKQQTQNRMKLMADNYEDEHLKVSSPNAELPNNHKPSPDQDDEEGIWA
;
A
#
# COMPACT_ATOMS: atom_id res chain seq x y z
N MET A 1 8.19 -54.51 3.85
CA MET A 1 8.24 -53.29 4.69
C MET A 1 9.26 -52.27 4.21
N GLU A 2 10.49 -52.68 3.84
CA GLU A 2 11.57 -51.75 3.49
C GLU A 2 11.29 -50.84 2.27
N ARG A 3 10.67 -51.39 1.22
CA ARG A 3 10.25 -50.62 0.03
C ARG A 3 9.28 -49.47 0.37
N VAL A 4 8.30 -49.74 1.26
CA VAL A 4 7.33 -48.73 1.70
C VAL A 4 8.01 -47.62 2.50
N LYS A 5 9.02 -47.97 3.31
CA LYS A 5 9.82 -46.99 4.06
C LYS A 5 10.60 -46.06 3.13
N GLN A 6 11.25 -46.62 2.11
CA GLN A 6 11.96 -45.83 1.08
C GLN A 6 11.01 -44.91 0.30
N GLU A 7 9.85 -45.40 -0.12
CA GLU A 7 8.84 -44.59 -0.81
C GLU A 7 8.33 -43.44 0.06
N LEU A 8 8.10 -43.69 1.36
CA LEU A 8 7.74 -42.64 2.32
C LEU A 8 8.82 -41.57 2.47
N ASP A 9 10.09 -41.97 2.56
CA ASP A 9 11.21 -41.02 2.71
C ASP A 9 11.36 -40.15 1.44
N VAL A 10 11.17 -40.74 0.25
CA VAL A 10 11.12 -39.98 -1.02
C VAL A 10 9.93 -39.00 -1.03
N MET A 11 8.76 -39.42 -0.56
CA MET A 11 7.59 -38.54 -0.48
C MET A 11 7.82 -37.37 0.49
N LYS A 12 8.42 -37.61 1.66
CA LYS A 12 8.79 -36.55 2.61
C LYS A 12 9.75 -35.55 1.99
N ALA A 13 10.80 -36.01 1.31
CA ALA A 13 11.76 -35.13 0.64
C ALA A 13 11.09 -34.27 -0.44
N ARG A 14 10.18 -34.85 -1.24
CA ARG A 14 9.40 -34.10 -2.24
C ARG A 14 8.47 -33.08 -1.60
N LEU A 15 7.80 -33.45 -0.51
CA LEU A 15 6.95 -32.54 0.25
C LEU A 15 7.75 -31.35 0.79
N SER A 16 8.88 -31.60 1.45
CA SER A 16 9.74 -30.53 1.97
C SER A 16 10.25 -29.62 0.85
N SER A 17 10.66 -30.19 -0.30
CA SER A 17 11.09 -29.40 -1.45
C SER A 17 9.96 -28.51 -2.00
N THR A 18 8.74 -29.04 -2.08
CA THR A 18 7.57 -28.28 -2.54
C THR A 18 7.21 -27.17 -1.55
N GLN A 19 7.28 -27.44 -0.24
CA GLN A 19 7.04 -26.45 0.82
C GLN A 19 8.04 -25.30 0.77
N LEU A 20 9.33 -25.61 0.57
CA LEU A 20 10.37 -24.59 0.43
C LEU A 20 10.10 -23.72 -0.79
N SER A 21 9.78 -24.33 -1.94
CA SER A 21 9.48 -23.58 -3.16
C SER A 21 8.23 -22.70 -3.00
N LEU A 22 7.21 -23.20 -2.29
CA LEU A 22 6.01 -22.41 -1.98
C LEU A 22 6.37 -21.19 -1.13
N ALA A 23 7.13 -21.37 -0.04
CA ALA A 23 7.56 -20.28 0.83
C ALA A 23 8.39 -19.23 0.07
N GLU A 24 9.28 -19.66 -0.83
CA GLU A 24 10.03 -18.76 -1.72
C GLU A 24 9.07 -17.96 -2.61
N LYS A 25 8.07 -18.59 -3.22
CA LYS A 25 7.09 -17.88 -4.07
C LYS A 25 6.23 -16.90 -3.27
N GLU A 26 5.84 -17.23 -2.05
CA GLU A 26 5.12 -16.33 -1.15
C GLU A 26 5.98 -15.11 -0.75
N GLY A 27 7.27 -15.33 -0.48
CA GLY A 27 8.24 -14.27 -0.25
C GLY A 27 8.36 -13.33 -1.46
N HIS A 28 8.51 -13.88 -2.67
CA HIS A 28 8.55 -13.10 -3.90
C HIS A 28 7.26 -12.30 -4.14
N LEU A 29 6.10 -12.88 -3.91
CA LEU A 29 4.81 -12.18 -4.06
C LEU A 29 4.69 -11.02 -3.06
N THR A 30 5.18 -11.21 -1.84
CA THR A 30 5.20 -10.17 -0.81
C THR A 30 6.12 -9.01 -1.22
N ALA A 31 7.31 -9.31 -1.73
CA ALA A 31 8.25 -8.31 -2.25
C ALA A 31 7.65 -7.53 -3.43
N LEU A 32 7.06 -8.21 -4.41
CA LEU A 32 6.41 -7.57 -5.57
C LEU A 32 5.24 -6.66 -5.15
N ARG A 33 4.47 -7.04 -4.14
CA ARG A 33 3.40 -6.18 -3.60
C ARG A 33 3.97 -4.92 -2.95
N ALA A 34 5.03 -5.04 -2.17
CA ALA A 34 5.70 -3.90 -1.55
C ALA A 34 6.29 -2.96 -2.62
N GLU A 35 6.95 -3.51 -3.62
CA GLU A 35 7.49 -2.75 -4.75
C GLU A 35 6.39 -2.02 -5.53
N ARG A 36 5.28 -2.69 -5.81
CA ARG A 36 4.12 -2.06 -6.48
C ARG A 36 3.56 -0.87 -5.68
N ARG A 37 3.52 -0.96 -4.35
CA ARG A 37 3.09 0.16 -3.49
C ARG A 37 4.04 1.34 -3.58
N LYS A 38 5.34 1.09 -3.46
CA LYS A 38 6.37 2.11 -3.59
C LYS A 38 6.27 2.84 -4.94
N HIS A 39 6.15 2.10 -6.05
CA HIS A 39 6.00 2.71 -7.37
C HIS A 39 4.72 3.55 -7.49
N LEU A 40 3.63 3.12 -6.86
CA LEU A 40 2.39 3.89 -6.85
C LEU A 40 2.56 5.21 -6.08
N GLU A 41 3.25 5.18 -4.93
CA GLU A 41 3.60 6.38 -4.15
C GLU A 41 4.43 7.36 -4.99
N GLU A 42 5.50 6.88 -5.62
CA GLU A 42 6.39 7.70 -6.47
C GLU A 42 5.64 8.35 -7.63
N VAL A 43 4.78 7.60 -8.33
CA VAL A 43 3.98 8.15 -9.45
C VAL A 43 3.00 9.21 -8.96
N LEU A 44 2.39 9.03 -7.79
CA LEU A 44 1.47 10.02 -7.22
C LEU A 44 2.20 11.28 -6.77
N GLU A 45 3.43 11.16 -6.25
CA GLU A 45 4.30 12.26 -5.90
C GLU A 45 4.74 13.05 -7.14
N MET A 46 5.28 12.37 -8.16
CA MET A 46 5.67 13.02 -9.41
C MET A 46 4.51 13.79 -10.06
N LYS A 47 3.29 13.24 -10.01
CA LYS A 47 2.09 13.93 -10.51
C LYS A 47 1.79 15.20 -9.70
N GLN A 48 1.97 15.16 -8.38
CA GLN A 48 1.79 16.33 -7.52
C GLN A 48 2.84 17.41 -7.83
N GLU A 49 4.11 17.01 -7.95
CA GLU A 49 5.22 17.91 -8.28
C GLU A 49 5.03 18.57 -9.64
N ALA A 50 4.61 17.82 -10.66
CA ALA A 50 4.34 18.35 -11.99
C ALA A 50 3.22 19.42 -11.97
N LEU A 51 2.15 19.19 -11.19
CA LEU A 51 1.07 20.17 -11.03
C LEU A 51 1.56 21.43 -10.30
N LEU A 52 2.35 21.27 -9.23
CA LEU A 52 2.93 22.39 -8.49
C LEU A 52 3.90 23.21 -9.37
N ALA A 53 4.74 22.54 -10.16
CA ALA A 53 5.65 23.19 -11.09
C ALA A 53 4.88 24.00 -12.14
N ALA A 54 3.82 23.44 -12.73
CA ALA A 54 2.98 24.14 -13.69
C ALA A 54 2.26 25.35 -13.08
N ILE A 55 1.79 25.26 -11.83
CA ILE A 55 1.21 26.40 -11.10
C ILE A 55 2.27 27.48 -10.87
N SER A 56 3.45 27.11 -10.40
CA SER A 56 4.56 28.04 -10.17
C SER A 56 4.99 28.74 -11.45
N GLU A 57 5.00 28.04 -12.59
CA GLU A 57 5.28 28.62 -13.90
C GLU A 57 4.23 29.69 -14.26
N LYS A 58 2.94 29.40 -14.03
CA LYS A 58 1.86 30.37 -14.27
C LYS A 58 1.99 31.59 -13.37
N ASP A 59 2.34 31.42 -12.10
CA ASP A 59 2.57 32.53 -11.17
C ASP A 59 3.77 33.40 -11.59
N ALA A 60 4.87 32.79 -12.04
CA ALA A 60 6.03 33.51 -12.56
C ALA A 60 5.68 34.34 -13.82
N ASN A 61 4.91 33.74 -14.74
CA ASN A 61 4.47 34.42 -15.96
C ASN A 61 3.53 35.59 -15.66
N ILE A 62 2.59 35.42 -14.72
CA ILE A 62 1.71 36.51 -14.26
C ILE A 62 2.55 37.66 -13.68
N ALA A 63 3.48 37.36 -12.78
CA ALA A 63 4.34 38.37 -12.17
C ALA A 63 5.16 39.14 -13.23
N LEU A 64 5.72 38.43 -14.21
CA LEU A 64 6.48 39.05 -15.30
C LEU A 64 5.63 39.99 -16.15
N LEU A 65 4.40 39.59 -16.50
CA LEU A 65 3.48 40.41 -17.30
C LEU A 65 2.99 41.64 -16.52
N GLU A 66 2.69 41.47 -15.24
CA GLU A 66 2.26 42.56 -14.35
C GLU A 66 3.37 43.60 -14.14
N LEU A 67 4.64 43.18 -14.07
CA LEU A 67 5.80 44.06 -13.99
C LEU A 67 6.14 44.75 -15.33
N SER A 68 5.99 44.05 -16.46
CA SER A 68 6.51 44.52 -17.76
C SER A 68 5.51 45.34 -18.59
N SER A 69 4.19 45.21 -18.41
CA SER A 69 3.20 45.89 -19.26
C SER A 69 1.80 46.05 -18.61
N SER A 70 1.75 46.56 -17.38
CA SER A 70 0.53 46.68 -16.56
C SER A 70 -0.67 47.45 -17.16
N LYS A 71 -0.46 48.29 -18.19
CA LYS A 71 -1.52 49.16 -18.78
C LYS A 71 -2.00 48.73 -20.17
N LYS A 72 -1.38 47.73 -20.79
CA LYS A 72 -1.79 47.28 -22.14
C LYS A 72 -2.99 46.34 -22.02
N LYS A 73 -4.08 46.63 -22.73
CA LYS A 73 -5.30 45.79 -22.73
C LYS A 73 -4.99 44.32 -23.03
N LYS A 74 -4.15 44.06 -24.04
CA LYS A 74 -3.71 42.70 -24.41
C LYS A 74 -2.99 41.98 -23.25
N THR A 75 -2.14 42.68 -22.50
CA THR A 75 -1.45 42.12 -21.33
C THR A 75 -2.42 41.79 -20.21
N GLN A 76 -3.44 42.63 -19.97
CA GLN A 76 -4.47 42.35 -18.97
C GLN A 76 -5.32 41.13 -19.33
N GLU A 77 -5.67 40.96 -20.61
CA GLU A 77 -6.39 39.78 -21.10
C GLU A 77 -5.57 38.49 -20.93
N GLU A 78 -4.27 38.54 -21.21
CA GLU A 78 -3.34 37.43 -21.03
C GLU A 78 -3.19 37.05 -19.54
N VAL A 79 -2.99 38.04 -18.67
CA VAL A 79 -2.97 37.82 -17.21
C VAL A 79 -4.29 37.20 -16.71
N ALA A 80 -5.43 37.65 -17.23
CA ALA A 80 -6.72 37.06 -16.87
C ALA A 80 -6.85 35.60 -17.34
N SER A 81 -6.31 35.26 -18.52
CA SER A 81 -6.26 33.87 -19.00
C SER A 81 -5.39 33.01 -18.10
N LEU A 82 -4.18 33.46 -17.80
CA LEU A 82 -3.24 32.72 -16.95
C LEU A 82 -3.79 32.48 -15.54
N LYS A 83 -4.53 33.45 -14.98
CA LYS A 83 -5.22 33.28 -13.69
C LYS A 83 -6.26 32.17 -13.73
N ARG A 84 -7.09 32.11 -14.79
CA ARG A 84 -8.08 31.03 -14.97
C ARG A 84 -7.42 29.66 -15.16
N GLU A 85 -6.35 29.59 -15.94
CA GLU A 85 -5.58 28.36 -16.14
C GLU A 85 -4.96 27.87 -14.83
N LYS A 86 -4.38 28.78 -14.04
CA LYS A 86 -3.86 28.47 -12.71
C LYS A 86 -4.95 27.92 -11.79
N ASP A 87 -6.12 28.57 -11.75
CA ASP A 87 -7.23 28.12 -10.91
C ASP A 87 -7.66 26.69 -11.26
N SER A 88 -7.67 26.35 -12.55
CA SER A 88 -7.92 24.97 -13.02
C SER A 88 -6.84 24.00 -12.53
N LEU A 89 -5.55 24.36 -12.62
CA LEU A 89 -4.46 23.52 -12.11
C LEU A 89 -4.53 23.34 -10.59
N VAL A 90 -4.90 24.38 -9.84
CA VAL A 90 -5.11 24.31 -8.38
C VAL A 90 -6.26 23.38 -8.03
N GLN A 91 -7.36 23.42 -8.79
CA GLN A 91 -8.46 22.47 -8.62
C GLN A 91 -8.01 21.02 -8.89
N GLN A 92 -7.24 20.80 -9.95
CA GLN A 92 -6.67 19.48 -10.25
C GLN A 92 -5.74 18.97 -9.14
N LEU A 93 -4.91 19.84 -8.57
CA LEU A 93 -4.02 19.51 -7.44
C LEU A 93 -4.83 19.10 -6.21
N LYS A 94 -5.88 19.85 -5.87
CA LYS A 94 -6.78 19.51 -4.75
C LYS A 94 -7.44 18.15 -4.97
N GLN A 95 -7.99 17.91 -6.16
CA GLN A 95 -8.60 16.63 -6.49
C GLN A 95 -7.59 15.48 -6.44
N GLN A 96 -6.38 15.68 -6.96
CA GLN A 96 -5.32 14.68 -6.91
C GLN A 96 -4.93 14.36 -5.46
N THR A 97 -4.81 15.37 -4.60
CA THR A 97 -4.46 15.20 -3.19
C THR A 97 -5.54 14.38 -2.47
N GLN A 98 -6.81 14.71 -2.70
CA GLN A 98 -7.94 13.97 -2.13
C GLN A 98 -7.98 12.51 -2.62
N ASN A 99 -7.78 12.29 -3.93
CA ASN A 99 -7.75 10.95 -4.51
C ASN A 99 -6.59 10.12 -3.96
N ARG A 100 -5.41 10.72 -3.78
CA ARG A 100 -4.26 10.07 -3.16
C ARG A 100 -4.59 9.63 -1.74
N MET A 101 -5.14 10.51 -0.91
CA MET A 101 -5.49 10.17 0.48
C MET A 101 -6.46 8.98 0.55
N LYS A 102 -7.47 8.95 -0.33
CA LYS A 102 -8.42 7.84 -0.40
C LYS A 102 -7.74 6.52 -0.78
N LEU A 103 -6.93 6.52 -1.84
CA LEU A 103 -6.20 5.32 -2.29
C LEU A 103 -5.20 4.81 -1.26
N MET A 104 -4.55 5.71 -0.51
CA MET A 104 -3.65 5.30 0.57
C MET A 104 -4.44 4.63 1.69
N ALA A 105 -5.59 5.17 2.10
CA ALA A 105 -6.44 4.55 3.12
C ALA A 105 -6.88 3.13 2.71
N ASP A 106 -7.34 2.96 1.48
CA ASP A 106 -7.80 1.67 0.96
C ASP A 106 -6.68 0.60 0.88
N ASN A 107 -5.41 1.02 0.75
CA ASN A 107 -4.26 0.10 0.67
C ASN A 107 -3.72 -0.37 2.04
N TYR A 108 -3.96 0.36 3.13
CA TYR A 108 -3.51 -0.03 4.48
C TYR A 108 -4.37 -1.13 5.11
N GLU A 109 -5.64 -1.28 4.72
CA GLU A 109 -6.51 -2.35 5.22
C GLU A 109 -6.09 -3.76 4.73
N ASP A 110 -5.48 -3.87 3.54
CA ASP A 110 -4.96 -5.17 3.02
C ASP A 110 -3.72 -5.68 3.81
N GLU A 111 -3.05 -4.81 4.56
CA GLU A 111 -1.90 -5.14 5.42
C GLU A 111 -2.33 -5.77 6.76
N HIS A 112 -3.31 -5.15 7.43
CA HIS A 112 -3.77 -5.59 8.76
C HIS A 112 -4.48 -6.95 8.75
N LEU A 113 -5.10 -7.33 7.63
CA LEU A 113 -5.74 -8.64 7.47
C LEU A 113 -4.74 -9.79 7.35
N LYS A 114 -3.46 -9.52 7.01
CA LYS A 114 -2.43 -10.55 6.82
C LYS A 114 -1.44 -10.67 7.98
N VAL A 115 -1.19 -9.59 8.72
CA VAL A 115 -0.38 -9.65 9.95
C VAL A 115 -1.11 -10.40 11.08
N SER A 116 -2.45 -10.52 11.00
CA SER A 116 -3.28 -11.28 11.94
C SER A 116 -3.22 -12.81 11.75
N SER A 117 -2.43 -13.32 10.80
CA SER A 117 -2.09 -14.75 10.73
C SER A 117 -0.60 -14.99 11.02
N PRO A 118 -0.13 -14.84 12.27
CA PRO A 118 1.05 -15.54 12.74
C PRO A 118 0.62 -16.92 13.25
N ASN A 119 1.22 -17.99 12.73
CA ASN A 119 1.12 -19.35 13.29
C ASN A 119 -0.28 -19.96 13.42
N ALA A 120 -0.71 -20.68 12.38
CA ALA A 120 -1.43 -21.94 12.61
C ALA A 120 -0.38 -23.04 12.93
N GLU A 121 0.35 -22.87 14.03
CA GLU A 121 0.96 -24.01 14.70
C GLU A 121 -0.18 -24.89 15.19
N LEU A 122 -0.34 -26.05 14.55
CA LEU A 122 -1.21 -27.12 15.03
C LEU A 122 -0.66 -27.65 16.37
N PRO A 123 -1.36 -27.55 17.52
CA PRO A 123 -1.23 -28.56 18.54
C PRO A 123 -2.18 -29.68 18.15
N ASN A 124 -1.59 -30.77 17.66
CA ASN A 124 -2.26 -32.02 17.39
C ASN A 124 -2.89 -32.56 18.70
N ASN A 125 -4.14 -32.19 18.94
CA ASN A 125 -5.24 -33.00 19.47
C ASN A 125 -4.84 -34.17 20.38
N HIS A 126 -4.66 -33.95 21.69
CA HIS A 126 -4.85 -34.99 22.72
C HIS A 126 -5.52 -34.35 23.94
N LYS A 127 -6.83 -34.58 24.08
CA LYS A 127 -7.58 -34.36 25.32
C LYS A 127 -8.11 -35.73 25.75
N PRO A 128 -7.62 -36.33 26.85
CA PRO A 128 -8.39 -37.32 27.58
C PRO A 128 -9.30 -36.60 28.60
N SER A 129 -10.41 -37.26 28.91
CA SER A 129 -11.59 -36.84 29.68
C SER A 129 -11.36 -36.08 31.00
N PRO A 130 -12.38 -35.34 31.49
CA PRO A 130 -12.39 -34.86 32.86
C PRO A 130 -12.83 -36.00 33.79
N ASP A 131 -11.91 -36.51 34.60
CA ASP A 131 -12.27 -37.15 35.86
C ASP A 131 -12.67 -36.00 36.80
N GLN A 132 -13.98 -35.90 37.06
CA GLN A 132 -14.53 -35.12 38.14
C GLN A 132 -14.49 -36.04 39.36
N ASP A 133 -13.55 -35.80 40.27
CA ASP A 133 -13.67 -36.23 41.67
C ASP A 133 -13.00 -35.14 42.53
N ASP A 134 -13.87 -34.46 43.29
CA ASP A 134 -13.72 -34.05 44.69
C ASP A 134 -12.46 -33.29 45.14
N GLU A 135 -12.66 -32.02 45.54
CA GLU A 135 -12.39 -31.63 46.94
C GLU A 135 -13.00 -30.25 47.26
N GLU A 136 -13.75 -30.25 48.35
CA GLU A 136 -14.40 -29.13 49.02
C GLU A 136 -13.38 -28.16 49.67
N GLY A 137 -13.73 -26.88 49.80
CA GLY A 137 -12.96 -25.88 50.57
C GLY A 137 -13.24 -24.45 50.11
N ILE A 138 -14.30 -23.77 50.56
CA ILE A 138 -14.31 -22.85 51.73
C ILE A 138 -13.03 -21.99 51.78
N TRP A 139 -13.02 -20.66 51.64
CA TRP A 139 -13.55 -19.58 52.51
C TRP A 139 -13.54 -18.27 51.68
N ALA A 140 -14.60 -17.44 51.69
CA ALA A 140 -14.90 -16.37 52.65
C ALA A 140 -13.74 -15.38 52.88
#